data_AF-A0A366KLE6-F1
#
_entry.id   AF-A0A366KLE6-F1
#
_cell.length_a   1.000
_cell.length_b   1.000
_cell.length_c   1.000
_cell.angle_alpha   90.00
_cell.angle_beta   90.00
_cell.angle_gamma   90.00
#
_symmetry.space_group_name_H-M   'P 1'
#
loop_
_entity.id
_entity.type
_entity.pdbx_description
1 polymer ?
#
loop_
_entity_poly.entity_id
_entity_poly.type
_entity_poly.pdbx_seq_one_letter_code
_entity_poly.pdbx_strand_id
1 'polypeptide(L)'
;MKNAQKLIIGIILFAITAVGITIWYISDHILTEFNAQSVLKILAQIGSIAGIIVALIFLLVVSCLQKIKNPYLITLVVSLIFMLFVFICYWFILNMIFYEINGKQSFINQLFGA
;
A
#
# COMPACT_ATOMS: atom_id res chain seq x y z
N MET A 1 -21.32 -17.34 3.21
CA MET A 1 -21.22 -15.87 3.41
C MET A 1 -19.78 -15.40 3.70
N LYS A 2 -18.77 -15.86 2.95
CA LYS A 2 -17.36 -15.73 3.39
C LYS A 2 -16.47 -14.83 2.53
N ASN A 3 -16.79 -14.57 1.25
CA ASN A 3 -15.92 -13.78 0.37
C ASN A 3 -16.30 -12.30 0.32
N ALA A 4 -17.59 -11.96 0.36
CA ALA A 4 -18.05 -10.57 0.37
C ALA A 4 -17.53 -9.78 1.59
N GLN A 5 -17.56 -10.37 2.79
CA GLN A 5 -17.03 -9.72 3.99
C GLN A 5 -15.52 -9.45 3.92
N LYS A 6 -14.74 -10.40 3.38
CA LYS A 6 -13.29 -10.20 3.19
C LYS A 6 -13.00 -9.09 2.19
N LEU A 7 -13.80 -9.03 1.13
CA LEU A 7 -13.69 -8.00 0.10
C LEU A 7 -14.03 -6.63 0.68
N ILE A 8 -15.07 -6.53 1.52
CA ILE A 8 -15.42 -5.29 2.24
C ILE A 8 -14.27 -4.86 3.17
N ILE A 9 -13.72 -5.77 3.98
CA ILE A 9 -12.58 -5.45 4.86
C ILE A 9 -11.35 -5.02 4.04
N GLY A 10 -11.08 -5.69 2.91
CA GLY A 10 -10.02 -5.31 2.00
C GLY A 10 -10.21 -3.91 1.40
N ILE A 11 -11.44 -3.54 1.02
CA ILE A 11 -11.77 -2.19 0.54
C ILE A 11 -11.58 -1.15 1.65
N ILE A 12 -11.98 -1.46 2.88
CA ILE A 12 -11.79 -0.56 4.03
C ILE A 12 -10.30 -0.35 4.31
N LEU A 13 -9.51 -1.43 4.34
CA LEU A 13 -8.05 -1.36 4.50
C LEU A 13 -7.40 -0.58 3.36
N PHE A 14 -7.83 -0.80 2.13
CA PHE A 14 -7.40 -0.03 0.96
C PHE A 14 -7.68 1.46 1.17
N ALA A 15 -8.91 1.83 1.52
CA ALA A 15 -9.32 3.22 1.69
C ALA A 15 -8.53 3.93 2.81
N ILE A 16 -8.42 3.30 3.98
CA ILE A 16 -7.68 3.85 5.13
C ILE A 16 -6.20 4.03 4.77
N THR A 17 -5.59 3.02 4.14
CA THR A 17 -4.18 3.08 3.75
C THR A 17 -3.94 4.16 2.70
N ALA A 18 -4.77 4.22 1.67
CA ALA A 18 -4.64 5.17 0.59
C ALA A 18 -4.77 6.61 1.10
N VAL A 19 -5.75 6.87 1.97
CA VAL A 19 -5.94 8.18 2.59
C VAL A 19 -4.77 8.50 3.53
N GLY A 20 -4.37 7.56 4.38
CA GLY A 20 -3.30 7.76 5.37
C GLY A 20 -1.96 8.11 4.72
N ILE A 21 -1.56 7.37 3.68
CA ILE A 21 -0.30 7.65 2.96
C ILE A 21 -0.38 8.94 2.17
N THR A 22 -1.55 9.26 1.59
CA THR A 22 -1.75 10.54 0.91
C THR A 22 -1.57 11.71 1.87
N ILE A 23 -2.16 11.65 3.06
CA ILE A 23 -2.03 12.68 4.10
C ILE A 23 -0.57 12.78 4.57
N TRP A 24 0.08 11.64 4.81
CA TRP A 24 1.47 11.62 5.25
C TRP A 24 2.40 12.26 4.22
N TYR A 25 2.26 11.91 2.94
CA TYR A 25 3.01 12.53 1.85
C TYR A 25 2.81 14.05 1.83
N ILE A 26 1.56 14.51 1.87
CA ILE A 26 1.24 15.94 1.83
C ILE A 26 1.88 16.67 3.01
N SER A 27 1.83 16.07 4.19
CA SER A 27 2.43 16.64 5.39
C SER A 27 3.95 16.75 5.32
N ASP A 28 4.61 15.82 4.63
CA ASP A 28 6.07 15.75 4.53
C ASP A 28 6.60 16.64 3.39
N HIS A 29 5.89 16.73 2.27
CA HIS A 29 6.39 17.36 1.03
C HIS A 29 5.65 18.63 0.58
N ILE A 30 4.44 18.94 1.09
CA ILE A 30 3.58 20.02 0.56
C ILE A 30 3.05 20.91 1.69
N LEU A 31 3.96 21.44 2.51
CA LEU A 31 3.59 22.40 3.56
C LEU A 31 3.34 23.83 3.03
N THR A 32 3.68 24.15 1.78
CA THR A 32 3.71 25.53 1.28
C THR A 32 2.75 25.85 0.12
N GLU A 33 2.31 24.89 -0.70
CA GLU A 33 1.38 25.14 -1.82
C GLU A 33 0.35 24.01 -1.99
N PHE A 34 -0.74 24.09 -1.22
CA PHE A 34 -1.81 23.10 -1.25
C PHE A 34 -2.72 23.30 -2.48
N ASN A 35 -2.53 22.48 -3.52
CA ASN A 35 -3.38 22.46 -4.71
C ASN A 35 -4.19 21.15 -4.77
N ALA A 36 -5.51 21.24 -4.89
CA ALA A 36 -6.42 20.09 -5.00
C ALA A 36 -6.05 19.13 -6.14
N GLN A 37 -5.52 19.65 -7.25
CA GLN A 37 -5.07 18.83 -8.37
C GLN A 37 -3.83 17.98 -8.02
N SER A 38 -2.95 18.50 -7.17
CA SER A 38 -1.78 17.76 -6.67
C SER A 38 -2.20 16.68 -5.68
N VAL A 39 -3.17 16.97 -4.79
CA VAL A 39 -3.74 15.99 -3.85
C VAL A 39 -4.36 14.81 -4.59
N LEU A 40 -5.16 15.06 -5.63
CA LEU A 40 -5.75 14.00 -6.44
C LEU A 40 -4.68 13.16 -7.15
N LYS A 41 -3.59 13.77 -7.63
CA LYS A 41 -2.48 13.06 -8.26
C LYS A 41 -1.75 12.15 -7.26
N ILE A 42 -1.50 12.63 -6.04
CA ILE A 42 -0.91 11.84 -4.94
C ILE A 42 -1.81 10.67 -4.57
N LEU A 43 -3.10 10.93 -4.37
CA LEU A 43 -4.05 9.88 -4.02
C LEU A 43 -4.13 8.83 -5.12
N ALA A 44 -4.21 9.25 -6.39
CA ALA A 44 -4.33 8.36 -7.52
C ALA A 44 -3.06 7.56 -7.80
N GLN A 45 -1.88 8.08 -7.51
CA GLN A 45 -0.61 7.41 -7.83
C GLN A 45 0.06 6.75 -6.62
N ILE A 46 0.15 7.45 -5.49
CA ILE A 46 0.87 6.98 -4.31
C ILE A 46 -0.10 6.27 -3.38
N GLY A 47 -1.20 6.94 -3.02
CA GLY A 47 -2.21 6.40 -2.12
C GLY A 47 -2.83 5.09 -2.65
N SER A 48 -3.23 5.07 -3.92
CA SER A 48 -3.85 3.90 -4.54
C SER A 48 -2.91 2.68 -4.58
N ILE A 49 -1.63 2.86 -4.96
CA ILE A 49 -0.67 1.75 -5.01
C ILE A 49 -0.43 1.20 -3.63
N ALA A 50 -0.22 2.08 -2.64
CA ALA A 50 -0.01 1.63 -1.28
C ALA A 50 -1.23 0.89 -0.71
N GLY A 51 -2.44 1.40 -1.00
CA GLY A 51 -3.68 0.74 -0.67
C GLY A 51 -3.80 -0.65 -1.32
N ILE A 52 -3.44 -0.78 -2.60
CA ILE A 52 -3.45 -2.07 -3.32
C ILE A 52 -2.47 -3.05 -2.67
N ILE A 53 -1.25 -2.61 -2.36
CA ILE A 53 -0.23 -3.44 -1.72
C ILE A 53 -0.75 -3.99 -0.39
N VAL A 54 -1.30 -3.13 0.48
CA VAL A 54 -1.83 -3.55 1.79
C VAL A 54 -3.01 -4.51 1.62
N ALA A 55 -3.94 -4.21 0.71
CA ALA A 55 -5.10 -5.07 0.47
C ALA A 55 -4.69 -6.46 -0.05
N LEU A 56 -3.70 -6.54 -0.95
CA LEU A 56 -3.18 -7.80 -1.48
C LEU A 56 -2.50 -8.63 -0.38
N ILE A 57 -1.68 -8.00 0.46
CA ILE A 57 -1.00 -8.69 1.56
C ILE A 57 -2.01 -9.23 2.57
N PHE A 58 -3.03 -8.46 2.92
CA PHE A 58 -4.11 -8.94 3.78
C PHE A 58 -4.83 -10.15 3.17
N LEU A 59 -5.18 -10.10 1.88
CA LEU A 59 -5.82 -11.22 1.18
C LEU A 59 -4.94 -12.47 1.16
N LEU A 60 -3.61 -12.31 1.01
CA LEU A 60 -2.65 -13.40 1.08
C LEU A 60 -2.64 -14.04 2.47
N VAL A 61 -2.52 -13.24 3.54
CA VAL A 61 -2.55 -13.73 4.93
C VAL A 61 -3.85 -14.49 5.21
N VAL A 62 -5.01 -13.92 4.86
CA VAL A 62 -6.32 -14.55 5.06
C VAL A 62 -6.44 -15.85 4.28
N SER A 63 -5.88 -15.91 3.07
CA SER A 63 -5.89 -17.12 2.25
C SER A 63 -5.01 -18.22 2.84
N CYS A 64 -3.82 -17.88 3.36
CA CYS A 64 -2.94 -18.82 4.06
C CYS A 64 -3.62 -19.39 5.31
N LEU A 65 -4.26 -18.54 6.13
CA LEU A 65 -5.00 -18.95 7.33
C LEU A 65 -6.16 -19.93 7.04
N GLN A 66 -6.71 -19.92 5.82
CA GLN A 66 -7.82 -20.81 5.45
C GLN A 66 -7.37 -22.12 4.81
N LYS A 67 -6.28 -22.08 4.05
CA LYS A 67 -5.80 -23.25 3.30
C LYS A 67 -4.90 -24.15 4.13
N ILE A 68 -4.07 -23.57 4.99
CA ILE A 68 -3.11 -24.31 5.79
C ILE A 68 -3.76 -24.65 7.13
N LYS A 69 -3.74 -25.92 7.53
CA LYS A 69 -4.25 -26.38 8.84
C LYS A 69 -3.16 -26.57 9.89
N ASN A 70 -1.92 -26.79 9.45
CA ASN A 70 -0.79 -27.00 10.35
C ASN A 70 -0.38 -25.64 10.98
N PRO A 71 -0.50 -25.46 12.31
CA PRO A 71 -0.24 -24.18 12.95
C PRO A 71 1.22 -23.73 12.82
N TYR A 72 2.19 -24.66 12.84
CA TYR A 72 3.60 -24.32 12.67
C TYR A 72 3.89 -23.78 11.27
N LEU A 73 3.29 -24.40 10.25
CA LEU A 73 3.44 -23.98 8.86
C LEU A 73 2.75 -22.63 8.61
N ILE A 74 1.56 -22.41 9.20
CA ILE A 74 0.88 -21.10 9.14
C ILE A 74 1.76 -20.02 9.72
N THR A 75 2.28 -20.20 10.93
CA THR A 75 3.10 -19.20 11.62
C THR A 75 4.34 -18.86 10.81
N LEU A 76 5.00 -19.86 10.24
CA LEU A 76 6.16 -19.66 9.37
C LEU A 76 5.80 -18.84 8.12
N VAL A 77 4.72 -19.20 7.41
CA VAL A 77 4.31 -18.48 6.20
C VAL A 77 3.86 -17.05 6.51
N VAL A 78 3.08 -16.84 7.57
CA VAL A 78 2.63 -15.50 7.98
C VAL A 78 3.81 -14.64 8.41
N SER A 79 4.80 -15.21 9.10
CA SER A 79 6.04 -14.51 9.45
C SER A 79 6.83 -14.08 8.22
N LEU A 80 6.97 -14.94 7.21
CA LEU A 80 7.62 -14.59 5.94
C LEU A 80 6.86 -13.50 5.18
N ILE A 81 5.53 -13.58 5.12
CA ILE A 81 4.69 -12.53 4.51
C ILE A 81 4.89 -11.20 5.24
N PHE A 82 4.98 -11.22 6.57
CA PHE A 82 5.23 -10.03 7.36
C PHE A 82 6.61 -9.42 7.09
N MET A 83 7.67 -10.23 7.02
CA MET A 83 9.01 -9.74 6.65
C MET A 83 9.00 -9.10 5.25
N LEU A 84 8.34 -9.75 4.28
CA LEU A 84 8.18 -9.22 2.93
C LEU A 84 7.40 -7.90 2.94
N PHE A 85 6.35 -7.80 3.75
CA PHE A 85 5.58 -6.57 3.90
C PHE A 85 6.45 -5.41 4.42
N VAL A 86 7.26 -5.65 5.44
CA VAL A 86 8.19 -4.63 5.97
C VAL A 86 9.18 -4.18 4.89
N PHE A 87 9.73 -5.12 4.13
CA PHE A 87 10.63 -4.81 3.02
C PHE A 87 9.95 -3.95 1.95
N ILE A 88 8.74 -4.33 1.52
CA ILE A 88 7.95 -3.57 0.53
C ILE A 88 7.64 -2.16 1.05
N CYS A 89 7.23 -2.03 2.31
CA CYS A 89 6.95 -0.73 2.93
C CYS A 89 8.19 0.16 2.92
N TYR A 90 9.35 -0.37 3.33
CA TYR A 90 10.60 0.38 3.32
C TYR A 90 10.97 0.85 1.90
N TRP A 91 10.91 -0.07 0.93
CA TRP A 91 11.18 0.25 -0.47
C TRP A 91 10.20 1.28 -1.05
N PHE A 92 8.92 1.15 -0.74
CA PHE A 92 7.88 2.09 -1.15
C PHE A 92 8.13 3.48 -0.57
N ILE A 93 8.44 3.57 0.72
CA ILE A 93 8.77 4.82 1.41
C ILE A 93 9.98 5.50 0.77
N LEU A 94 11.05 4.76 0.47
CA LEU A 94 12.22 5.34 -0.20
C LEU A 94 11.85 5.95 -1.55
N ASN A 95 11.09 5.23 -2.38
CA ASN A 95 10.62 5.76 -3.66
C ASN A 95 9.74 6.99 -3.48
N MET A 96 8.89 6.99 -2.45
CA MET A 96 8.01 8.09 -2.11
C MET A 96 8.78 9.37 -1.74
N ILE A 97 9.80 9.25 -0.88
CA ILE A 97 10.63 10.38 -0.43
C ILE A 97 11.33 11.05 -1.60
N PHE A 98 11.83 10.27 -2.56
CA PHE A 98 12.55 10.77 -3.74
C PHE A 98 11.64 11.03 -4.95
N TYR A 99 10.31 10.98 -4.81
CA TYR A 99 9.40 11.23 -5.92
C TYR A 99 9.11 12.72 -6.09
N GLU A 100 9.20 13.21 -7.33
CA GLU A 100 8.77 14.56 -7.68
C GLU A 100 7.38 14.53 -8.33
N ILE A 101 6.36 14.98 -7.60
CA ILE A 101 4.97 15.03 -8.08
C ILE A 101 4.79 15.81 -9.37
N ASN A 102 5.55 16.89 -9.55
CA ASN A 102 5.47 17.76 -10.73
C ASN A 102 6.40 17.30 -11.86
N GLY A 103 7.15 16.21 -11.64
CA GLY A 103 7.99 15.58 -12.65
C GLY A 103 7.20 14.99 -13.82
N LYS A 104 7.90 14.75 -14.93
CA LYS A 104 7.34 14.10 -16.12
C LYS A 104 7.10 12.60 -15.92
N GLN A 105 7.78 11.99 -14.97
CA GLN A 105 7.72 10.55 -14.72
C GLN A 105 6.59 10.22 -13.75
N SER A 106 5.85 9.14 -14.02
CA SER A 106 4.83 8.66 -13.10
C SER A 106 5.48 7.96 -11.90
N PHE A 107 4.83 7.97 -10.74
CA PHE A 107 5.32 7.24 -9.57
C PHE A 107 5.48 5.73 -9.84
N ILE A 108 4.62 5.13 -10.67
CA ILE A 108 4.72 3.72 -11.09
C ILE A 108 6.03 3.50 -11.86
N ASN A 109 6.38 4.40 -12.77
CA ASN A 109 7.60 4.29 -13.57
C ASN A 109 8.84 4.37 -12.69
N GLN A 110 8.85 5.29 -11.70
CA GLN A 110 9.93 5.36 -10.72
C GLN A 110 10.00 4.11 -9.85
N LEU A 111 8.86 3.58 -9.42
CA LEU A 111 8.78 2.39 -8.58
C LEU A 111 9.33 1.14 -9.30
N PHE A 112 9.00 0.94 -10.58
CA PHE A 112 9.39 -0.27 -11.31
C PHE A 112 10.61 -0.10 -12.24
N GLY A 113 11.23 1.09 -12.27
CA GLY A 113 12.41 1.37 -13.09
C GLY A 113 12.13 1.30 -14.60
N ALA A 114 10.96 1.81 -15.03
CA ALA A 114 10.50 1.80 -16.42
C ALA A 114 10.54 3.21 -17.07
#